data_AF-A0A6H0KSK1-F1
#
_entry.id   AF-A0A6H0KSK1-F1
#
_cell.length_a   1.000
_cell.length_b   1.000
_cell.length_c   1.000
_cell.angle_alpha   90.00
_cell.angle_beta   90.00
_cell.angle_gamma   90.00
#
_symmetry.space_group_name_H-M   'P 1'
#
loop_
_entity.id
_entity.type
_entity.pdbx_description
1 polymer ?
#
loop_
_entity_poly.entity_id
_entity_poly.type
_entity_poly.pdbx_seq_one_letter_code
_entity_poly.pdbx_strand_id
1 'polypeptide(L)'
;METINFNNTYSYEQILKSLIDLSKNGLPTGYNMGISELDEMFRIDKGKLITLTGIPNLGKSEFTDFICTQFNKLYGFKTLFFSAEDDLNTHVAKIITKYTNKEFKNTQNEEIEKQAKYMYENFIFIDYNKVYTVNALLEEAEKQIIEQNIDILVIDPFNKLEADKDYNVNMTDYISKFLDKLLRLTKKYNIITLLVAHPKKMNEGIIPSPYDISDSAHFFNKSDYCITVHGNKANYSTIIKVDKVKYKHLGSCGQIELYYDDLSGNFYYDDRFNERKYIHKDFDMTPKGNYSRSNELLNIDVDTFNCIADVQPKQKKLIDILTLNDDEKANQIITQIRSEKDESKQKELKKNLPNYCINATFNSTRKKDNIKALTGLLYIDIDAKDNTSIIKNVPDILRNISNILFFKRSCRGSGYTAIVPYNTNLKIDDVWHSIDTDFKKLGVEIDKSTKNVDRVTFYSYDTDFYINDNVETYNKCISNTVSSNFKVSENSKNDTQKVVVNPPNNIVNNKDSYKNREYLNKLIGYLNDTKKSLDNGNYAAWGKICLALISEFKEKGLYYFLMLSQNYKGFNKDETTEFYNKYLDSYSDNNDVTFATIKHYAMLVGFKE
;
A
#
# COMPACT_ATOMS: atom_id res chain seq x y z
N MET A 1 -7.08 -33.39 17.30
CA MET A 1 -7.38 -32.24 18.18
C MET A 1 -6.34 -31.18 17.88
N GLU A 2 -6.67 -30.25 16.98
CA GLU A 2 -5.82 -29.08 16.71
C GLU A 2 -5.83 -28.21 17.97
N THR A 3 -4.64 -28.03 18.55
CA THR A 3 -4.46 -27.12 19.69
C THR A 3 -4.50 -25.71 19.13
N ILE A 4 -5.67 -25.08 19.22
CA ILE A 4 -5.84 -23.64 19.00
C ILE A 4 -4.92 -22.95 20.01
N ASN A 5 -3.85 -22.31 19.52
CA ASN A 5 -2.90 -21.61 20.36
C ASN A 5 -3.48 -20.23 20.72
N PHE A 6 -4.04 -20.12 21.93
CA PHE A 6 -4.70 -18.91 22.47
C PHE A 6 -3.74 -17.83 22.99
N ASN A 7 -2.43 -17.96 22.76
CA ASN A 7 -1.48 -17.04 23.36
C ASN A 7 -1.41 -15.71 22.60
N ASN A 8 -2.12 -14.70 23.12
CA ASN A 8 -1.98 -13.28 22.76
C ASN A 8 -0.72 -12.65 23.40
N THR A 9 0.30 -13.44 23.69
CA THR A 9 1.53 -13.03 24.38
C THR A 9 2.76 -13.44 23.57
N TYR A 10 3.82 -12.65 23.65
CA TYR A 10 5.11 -13.01 23.03
C TYR A 10 5.73 -14.22 23.74
N SER A 11 6.30 -15.15 22.97
CA SER A 11 7.04 -16.27 23.52
C SER A 11 8.42 -15.84 24.02
N TYR A 12 9.00 -16.61 24.94
CA TYR A 12 10.37 -16.40 25.42
C TYR A 12 11.38 -16.34 24.25
N GLU A 13 11.22 -17.19 23.25
CA GLU A 13 12.09 -17.28 22.08
C GLU A 13 11.97 -16.05 21.15
N GLN A 14 10.78 -15.43 21.08
CA GLN A 14 10.58 -14.19 20.34
C GLN A 14 11.31 -13.03 21.03
N ILE A 15 11.18 -12.93 22.36
CA ILE A 15 11.86 -11.91 23.16
C ILE A 15 13.37 -12.11 23.08
N LEU A 16 13.89 -13.33 23.30
CA LEU A 16 15.32 -13.63 23.26
C LEU A 16 15.94 -13.30 21.91
N LYS A 17 15.26 -13.63 20.79
CA LYS A 17 15.72 -13.29 19.44
C LYS A 17 15.84 -11.77 19.27
N SER A 18 14.81 -11.03 19.65
CA SER A 18 14.82 -9.56 19.57
C SER A 18 15.95 -8.94 20.41
N LEU A 19 16.19 -9.46 21.63
CA LEU A 19 17.26 -8.96 22.48
C LEU A 19 18.66 -9.27 21.93
N ILE A 20 18.87 -10.44 21.33
CA ILE A 20 20.16 -10.80 20.69
C ILE A 20 20.43 -9.89 19.50
N ASP A 21 19.42 -9.62 18.67
CA ASP A 21 19.54 -8.73 17.52
C ASP A 21 19.89 -7.30 17.97
N LEU A 22 19.16 -6.76 18.94
CA LEU A 22 19.44 -5.45 19.53
C LEU A 22 20.83 -5.37 20.18
N SER A 23 21.30 -6.48 20.78
CA SER A 23 22.64 -6.54 21.37
C SER A 23 23.76 -6.50 20.35
N LYS A 24 23.53 -6.97 19.12
CA LYS A 24 24.55 -7.00 18.05
C LYS A 24 24.49 -5.75 17.18
N ASN A 25 23.28 -5.36 16.79
CA ASN A 25 23.03 -4.34 15.78
C ASN A 25 22.68 -2.98 16.38
N GLY A 26 22.46 -2.91 17.71
CA GLY A 26 21.98 -1.72 18.38
C GLY A 26 20.49 -1.48 18.13
N LEU A 27 19.98 -0.36 18.66
CA LEU A 27 18.63 0.09 18.36
C LEU A 27 18.57 0.68 16.95
N PRO A 28 17.45 0.53 16.23
CA PRO A 28 17.25 1.20 14.94
C PRO A 28 17.52 2.69 15.06
N THR A 29 18.16 3.31 14.06
CA THR A 29 18.52 4.73 14.13
C THR A 29 17.53 5.64 13.39
N GLY A 30 16.55 5.09 12.68
CA GLY A 30 15.60 5.84 11.87
C GLY A 30 16.18 6.40 10.57
N TYR A 31 15.30 6.95 9.74
CA TYR A 31 15.59 7.57 8.45
C TYR A 31 15.90 9.06 8.60
N ASN A 32 16.91 9.51 7.87
CA ASN A 32 17.35 10.90 7.81
C ASN A 32 16.55 11.68 6.74
N MET A 33 16.37 12.97 6.95
CA MET A 33 15.66 13.93 6.10
C MET A 33 16.61 14.70 5.18
N GLY A 34 17.93 14.51 5.32
CA GLY A 34 18.94 15.09 4.44
C GLY A 34 19.37 16.51 4.84
N ILE A 35 19.09 16.92 6.07
CA ILE A 35 19.63 18.12 6.71
C ILE A 35 20.34 17.64 7.98
N SER A 36 21.66 17.68 7.99
CA SER A 36 22.48 17.07 9.05
C SER A 36 22.08 17.51 10.45
N GLU A 37 21.82 18.80 10.64
CA GLU A 37 21.45 19.38 11.94
C GLU A 37 20.05 18.95 12.39
N LEU A 38 19.13 18.76 11.44
CA LEU A 38 17.81 18.21 11.70
C LEU A 38 17.92 16.71 12.07
N ASP A 39 18.75 15.98 11.34
CA ASP A 39 18.98 14.53 11.46
C ASP A 39 19.76 14.12 12.72
N GLU A 40 20.54 15.06 13.27
CA GLU A 40 21.17 14.96 14.59
C GLU A 40 20.15 15.18 15.71
N MET A 41 19.18 16.10 15.53
CA MET A 41 18.14 16.35 16.52
C MET A 41 17.14 15.20 16.60
N PHE A 42 16.61 14.75 15.45
CA PHE A 42 15.72 13.59 15.38
C PHE A 42 15.66 12.98 13.96
N ARG A 43 15.26 11.71 13.92
CA ARG A 43 15.02 10.95 12.70
C ARG A 43 13.62 10.35 12.77
N ILE A 44 13.02 10.08 11.61
CA ILE A 44 11.69 9.47 11.53
C ILE A 44 11.86 8.00 11.18
N ASP A 45 11.05 7.13 11.76
CA ASP A 45 11.11 5.69 11.49
C ASP A 45 9.75 5.18 10.99
N LYS A 46 9.78 4.03 10.32
CA LYS A 46 8.58 3.31 9.89
C LYS A 46 7.82 2.73 11.10
N GLY A 47 6.52 2.53 10.92
CA GLY A 47 5.62 2.09 12.00
C GLY A 47 5.34 3.18 13.05
N LYS A 48 5.59 4.45 12.73
CA LYS A 48 5.43 5.60 13.64
C LYS A 48 4.39 6.59 13.13
N LEU A 49 3.61 7.12 14.07
CA LEU A 49 2.68 8.22 13.81
C LEU A 49 3.30 9.55 14.24
N ILE A 50 3.38 10.49 13.31
CA ILE A 50 3.91 11.84 13.48
C ILE A 50 2.76 12.82 13.34
N THR A 51 2.45 13.55 14.40
CA THR A 51 1.50 14.65 14.32
C THR A 51 2.26 15.96 14.12
N LEU A 52 1.94 16.68 13.04
CA LEU A 52 2.42 18.03 12.77
C LEU A 52 1.36 19.06 13.16
N THR A 53 1.75 20.09 13.89
CA THR A 53 0.89 21.22 14.25
C THR A 53 1.62 22.56 14.10
N GLY A 54 0.94 23.68 14.33
CA GLY A 54 1.44 25.02 13.97
C GLY A 54 0.32 25.97 13.56
N ILE A 55 0.57 27.28 13.66
CA ILE A 55 -0.42 28.31 13.28
C ILE A 55 -0.82 28.13 11.80
N PRO A 56 -2.10 28.31 11.42
CA PRO A 56 -2.52 28.30 10.02
C PRO A 56 -1.65 29.19 9.13
N ASN A 57 -1.39 28.76 7.88
CA ASN A 57 -0.60 29.48 6.87
C ASN A 57 0.88 29.75 7.21
N LEU A 58 1.46 29.04 8.17
CA LEU A 58 2.89 29.15 8.56
C LEU A 58 3.74 27.93 8.17
N GLY A 59 3.40 27.23 7.09
CA GLY A 59 4.31 26.26 6.44
C GLY A 59 4.22 24.80 6.87
N LYS A 60 3.16 24.37 7.60
CA LYS A 60 2.97 22.96 7.98
C LYS A 60 2.95 22.02 6.77
N SER A 61 2.05 22.28 5.81
CA SER A 61 1.90 21.48 4.59
C SER A 61 3.17 21.53 3.75
N GLU A 62 3.82 22.70 3.67
CA GLU A 62 5.11 22.83 2.98
C GLU A 62 6.22 21.98 3.59
N PHE A 63 6.27 21.87 4.92
CA PHE A 63 7.22 21.00 5.63
C PHE A 63 6.85 19.52 5.52
N THR A 64 5.56 19.18 5.53
CA THR A 64 5.07 17.82 5.23
C THR A 64 5.53 17.38 3.84
N ASP A 65 5.32 18.21 2.81
CA ASP A 65 5.77 17.94 1.45
C ASP A 65 7.30 17.85 1.37
N PHE A 66 8.03 18.67 2.13
CA PHE A 66 9.48 18.57 2.24
C PHE A 66 9.91 17.19 2.77
N ILE A 67 9.31 16.69 3.85
CA ILE A 67 9.60 15.35 4.37
C ILE A 67 9.36 14.28 3.29
N CYS A 68 8.18 14.32 2.64
CA CYS A 68 7.82 13.36 1.60
C CYS A 68 8.78 13.38 0.41
N THR A 69 9.12 14.57 -0.10
CA THR A 69 10.05 14.73 -1.23
C THR A 69 11.48 14.31 -0.85
N GLN A 70 11.94 14.62 0.37
CA GLN A 70 13.26 14.18 0.83
C GLN A 70 13.33 12.67 1.00
N PHE A 71 12.31 12.04 1.58
CA PHE A 71 12.31 10.59 1.76
C PHE A 71 12.20 9.85 0.43
N ASN A 72 11.47 10.40 -0.54
CA ASN A 72 11.47 9.83 -1.87
C ASN A 72 12.83 10.04 -2.58
N LYS A 73 13.46 11.23 -2.49
CA LYS A 73 14.82 11.46 -3.03
C LYS A 73 15.90 10.59 -2.39
N LEU A 74 15.80 10.30 -1.09
CA LEU A 74 16.84 9.56 -0.36
C LEU A 74 16.62 8.04 -0.41
N TYR A 75 15.36 7.60 -0.42
CA TYR A 75 14.98 6.22 -0.17
C TYR A 75 13.99 5.63 -1.19
N GLY A 76 13.47 6.43 -2.13
CA GLY A 76 12.44 6.01 -3.06
C GLY A 76 11.06 5.79 -2.41
N PHE A 77 10.84 6.32 -1.21
CA PHE A 77 9.59 6.12 -0.47
C PHE A 77 8.39 6.70 -1.21
N LYS A 78 7.36 5.87 -1.42
CA LYS A 78 6.13 6.30 -2.07
C LYS A 78 5.19 6.92 -1.06
N THR A 79 4.55 8.02 -1.45
CA THR A 79 3.65 8.78 -0.58
C THR A 79 2.22 8.69 -1.07
N LEU A 80 1.30 8.42 -0.14
CA LEU A 80 -0.14 8.55 -0.34
C LEU A 80 -0.64 9.80 0.39
N PHE A 81 -1.16 10.75 -0.37
CA PHE A 81 -1.75 11.98 0.15
C PHE A 81 -3.26 11.87 0.25
N PHE A 82 -3.77 12.16 1.43
CA PHE A 82 -5.10 12.71 1.63
C PHE A 82 -4.94 14.20 1.92
N SER A 83 -4.92 15.02 0.85
CA SER A 83 -4.85 16.48 0.93
C SER A 83 -6.21 17.05 0.55
N ALA A 84 -6.89 17.69 1.50
CA ALA A 84 -8.23 18.25 1.28
C ALA A 84 -8.23 19.77 1.04
N GLU A 85 -7.06 20.42 1.13
CA GLU A 85 -6.91 21.88 1.02
C GLU A 85 -6.37 22.35 -0.33
N ASP A 86 -5.42 21.63 -0.92
CA ASP A 86 -4.80 21.98 -2.21
C ASP A 86 -5.48 21.25 -3.38
N ASP A 87 -5.67 21.93 -4.51
CA ASP A 87 -6.07 21.24 -5.73
C ASP A 87 -4.92 20.36 -6.24
N LEU A 88 -5.28 19.23 -6.86
CA LEU A 88 -4.33 18.21 -7.29
C LEU A 88 -3.20 18.78 -8.17
N ASN A 89 -3.54 19.64 -9.13
CA ASN A 89 -2.57 20.11 -10.11
C ASN A 89 -1.56 21.07 -9.47
N THR A 90 -2.03 21.96 -8.58
CA THR A 90 -1.16 22.86 -7.83
C THR A 90 -0.26 22.09 -6.88
N HIS A 91 -0.78 21.07 -6.18
CA HIS A 91 0.02 20.25 -5.27
C HIS A 91 1.12 19.48 -6.02
N VAL A 92 0.78 18.86 -7.15
CA VAL A 92 1.76 18.16 -8.01
C VAL A 92 2.84 19.14 -8.51
N ALA A 93 2.46 20.33 -8.96
CA ALA A 93 3.41 21.34 -9.40
C ALA A 93 4.36 21.80 -8.28
N LYS A 94 3.86 21.93 -7.04
CA LYS A 94 4.69 22.23 -5.86
C LYS A 94 5.73 21.13 -5.61
N ILE A 95 5.32 19.86 -5.64
CA ILE A 95 6.22 18.72 -5.44
C ILE A 95 7.30 18.71 -6.53
N ILE A 96 6.93 18.87 -7.80
CA ILE A 96 7.89 18.95 -8.92
C ILE A 96 8.89 20.09 -8.69
N THR A 97 8.42 21.26 -8.28
CA THR A 97 9.26 22.44 -8.00
C THR A 97 10.26 22.16 -6.86
N LYS A 98 9.84 21.46 -5.79
CA LYS A 98 10.73 21.00 -4.71
C LYS A 98 11.80 20.02 -5.20
N TYR A 99 11.50 19.22 -6.22
CA TYR A 99 12.46 18.30 -6.84
C TYR A 99 13.48 19.00 -7.72
N THR A 100 13.01 19.79 -8.68
CA THR A 100 13.84 20.39 -9.72
C THR A 100 14.60 21.61 -9.22
N ASN A 101 14.08 22.27 -8.19
CA ASN A 101 14.50 23.61 -7.81
C ASN A 101 14.50 24.55 -9.04
N LYS A 102 13.42 24.48 -9.84
CA LYS A 102 13.15 25.28 -11.03
C LYS A 102 11.72 25.79 -10.99
N GLU A 103 11.48 27.00 -11.50
CA GLU A 103 10.13 27.48 -11.75
C GLU A 103 9.41 26.50 -12.71
N PHE A 104 8.22 26.04 -12.34
CA PHE A 104 7.44 25.12 -13.18
C PHE A 104 6.96 25.78 -14.49
N LYS A 105 6.86 27.11 -14.51
CA LYS A 105 6.42 27.88 -15.67
C LYS A 105 7.39 27.70 -16.85
N ASN A 106 6.83 27.59 -18.06
CA ASN A 106 7.59 27.39 -19.30
C ASN A 106 8.41 26.08 -19.37
N THR A 107 8.08 25.07 -18.55
CA THR A 107 8.66 23.73 -18.68
C THR A 107 8.26 23.11 -20.03
N GLN A 108 9.19 22.45 -20.71
CA GLN A 108 8.95 21.81 -22.00
C GLN A 108 8.02 20.59 -21.86
N ASN A 109 7.16 20.33 -22.84
CA ASN A 109 6.19 19.22 -22.79
C ASN A 109 6.84 17.85 -22.54
N GLU A 110 7.99 17.56 -23.17
CA GLU A 110 8.72 16.30 -22.97
C GLU A 110 9.20 16.12 -21.51
N GLU A 111 9.55 17.22 -20.85
CA GLU A 111 9.96 17.20 -19.45
C GLU A 111 8.74 17.04 -18.53
N ILE A 112 7.61 17.70 -18.86
CA ILE A 112 6.33 17.54 -18.15
C ILE A 112 5.84 16.09 -18.21
N GLU A 113 5.93 15.41 -19.35
CA GLU A 113 5.51 14.00 -19.47
C GLU A 113 6.32 13.08 -18.55
N LYS A 114 7.64 13.29 -18.48
CA LYS A 114 8.53 12.54 -17.57
C LYS A 114 8.19 12.82 -16.11
N GLN A 115 7.99 14.09 -15.76
CA GLN A 115 7.62 14.51 -14.42
C GLN A 115 6.26 13.91 -14.02
N ALA A 116 5.24 14.00 -14.88
CA ALA A 116 3.90 13.49 -14.63
C ALA A 116 3.91 11.98 -14.41
N LYS A 117 4.65 11.22 -15.23
CA LYS A 117 4.81 9.77 -15.04
C LYS A 117 5.43 9.45 -13.68
N TYR A 118 6.52 10.13 -13.32
CA TYR A 118 7.18 9.89 -12.03
C TYR A 118 6.28 10.26 -10.84
N MET A 119 5.57 11.39 -10.93
CA MET A 119 4.60 11.80 -9.92
C MET A 119 3.52 10.74 -9.73
N TYR A 120 2.95 10.23 -10.82
CA TYR A 120 1.94 9.16 -10.78
C TYR A 120 2.45 7.88 -10.09
N GLU A 121 3.72 7.50 -10.31
CA GLU A 121 4.30 6.26 -9.75
C GLU A 121 4.74 6.38 -8.28
N ASN A 122 4.94 7.61 -7.77
CA ASN A 122 5.56 7.87 -6.46
C ASN A 122 4.70 8.68 -5.47
N PHE A 123 3.80 9.52 -5.97
CA PHE A 123 2.95 10.41 -5.17
C PHE A 123 1.49 10.19 -5.58
N ILE A 124 0.78 9.41 -4.78
CA ILE A 124 -0.60 9.01 -5.03
C ILE A 124 -1.53 9.94 -4.23
N PHE A 125 -2.64 10.36 -4.82
CA PHE A 125 -3.58 11.29 -4.20
C PHE A 125 -4.97 10.68 -4.09
N ILE A 126 -5.55 10.69 -2.89
CA ILE A 126 -6.94 10.31 -2.64
C ILE A 126 -7.85 11.48 -3.00
N ASP A 127 -8.85 11.22 -3.86
CA ASP A 127 -9.87 12.20 -4.21
C ASP A 127 -10.87 12.39 -3.06
N TYR A 128 -10.73 13.52 -2.36
CA TYR A 128 -11.61 13.91 -1.26
C TYR A 128 -13.10 13.89 -1.63
N ASN A 129 -13.47 14.15 -2.89
CA ASN A 129 -14.88 14.14 -3.31
C ASN A 129 -15.49 12.73 -3.29
N LYS A 130 -14.65 11.69 -3.27
CA LYS A 130 -15.06 10.28 -3.21
C LYS A 130 -14.90 9.68 -1.82
N VAL A 131 -13.96 10.20 -1.03
CA VAL A 131 -13.60 9.69 0.28
C VAL A 131 -13.66 10.83 1.30
N TYR A 132 -14.76 10.89 2.07
CA TYR A 132 -15.03 12.01 2.98
C TYR A 132 -15.30 11.59 4.43
N THR A 133 -15.36 10.29 4.75
CA THR A 133 -15.43 9.80 6.14
C THR A 133 -14.14 9.12 6.59
N VAL A 134 -13.91 9.06 7.90
CA VAL A 134 -12.69 8.43 8.46
C VAL A 134 -12.60 6.94 8.13
N ASN A 135 -13.69 6.18 8.25
CA ASN A 135 -13.62 4.75 7.90
C ASN A 135 -13.30 4.56 6.41
N ALA A 136 -13.94 5.33 5.52
CA ALA A 136 -13.65 5.26 4.08
C ALA A 136 -12.19 5.63 3.78
N LEU A 137 -11.64 6.64 4.47
CA LEU A 137 -10.22 7.00 4.35
C LEU A 137 -9.31 5.86 4.77
N LEU A 138 -9.57 5.23 5.92
CA LEU A 138 -8.72 4.14 6.41
C LEU A 138 -8.78 2.92 5.50
N GLU A 139 -9.96 2.57 4.97
CA GLU A 139 -10.14 1.48 4.02
C GLU A 139 -9.43 1.75 2.70
N GLU A 140 -9.60 2.95 2.13
CA GLU A 140 -8.92 3.34 0.89
C GLU A 140 -7.39 3.42 1.10
N ALA A 141 -6.94 3.98 2.22
CA ALA A 141 -5.53 4.02 2.55
C ALA A 141 -4.93 2.62 2.67
N GLU A 142 -5.58 1.69 3.38
CA GLU A 142 -5.14 0.29 3.50
C GLU A 142 -5.02 -0.39 2.14
N LYS A 143 -6.02 -0.19 1.27
CA LYS A 143 -6.00 -0.70 -0.11
C LYS A 143 -4.81 -0.14 -0.90
N GLN A 144 -4.64 1.17 -0.93
CA GLN A 144 -3.56 1.82 -1.69
C GLN A 144 -2.18 1.45 -1.14
N ILE A 145 -2.03 1.33 0.18
CA ILE A 145 -0.78 0.87 0.81
C ILE A 145 -0.37 -0.49 0.26
N ILE A 146 -1.31 -1.42 0.15
CA ILE A 146 -1.07 -2.75 -0.39
C ILE A 146 -0.81 -2.70 -1.89
N GLU A 147 -1.68 -2.07 -2.67
CA GLU A 147 -1.65 -2.12 -4.13
C GLU A 147 -0.44 -1.36 -4.71
N GLN A 148 -0.08 -0.23 -4.12
CA GLN A 148 0.95 0.69 -4.64
C GLN A 148 2.27 0.62 -3.86
N ASN A 149 2.37 -0.23 -2.83
CA ASN A 149 3.54 -0.34 -1.95
C ASN A 149 3.92 1.01 -1.30
N ILE A 150 2.94 1.68 -0.68
CA ILE A 150 3.14 3.00 -0.04
C ILE A 150 4.00 2.88 1.20
N ASP A 151 4.93 3.82 1.38
CA ASP A 151 5.81 3.93 2.55
C ASP A 151 5.40 5.07 3.49
N ILE A 152 4.72 6.10 2.98
CA ILE A 152 4.29 7.28 3.73
C ILE A 152 2.81 7.57 3.48
N LEU A 153 2.01 7.68 4.53
CA LEU A 153 0.63 8.18 4.49
C LEU A 153 0.58 9.60 5.04
N VAL A 154 0.02 10.53 4.29
CA VAL A 154 -0.21 11.93 4.71
C VAL A 154 -1.70 12.20 4.84
N ILE A 155 -2.13 12.80 5.94
CA ILE A 155 -3.50 13.26 6.16
C ILE A 155 -3.44 14.76 6.52
N ASP A 156 -3.82 15.62 5.57
CA ASP A 156 -3.73 17.08 5.69
C ASP A 156 -5.00 17.84 5.19
N PRO A 157 -5.80 18.45 6.09
CA PRO A 157 -5.90 18.21 7.53
C PRO A 157 -6.95 17.13 7.85
N PHE A 158 -6.82 16.49 9.01
CA PHE A 158 -7.81 15.49 9.43
C PHE A 158 -9.19 16.09 9.73
N ASN A 159 -9.26 17.37 10.13
CA ASN A 159 -10.49 18.06 10.52
C ASN A 159 -11.53 18.20 9.39
N LYS A 160 -11.14 17.95 8.13
CA LYS A 160 -12.04 17.99 6.97
C LYS A 160 -12.91 16.75 6.83
N LEU A 161 -12.55 15.65 7.49
CA LEU A 161 -13.29 14.39 7.43
C LEU A 161 -14.59 14.48 8.25
N GLU A 162 -15.68 13.98 7.67
CA GLU A 162 -16.92 13.81 8.39
C GLU A 162 -16.83 12.64 9.37
N ALA A 163 -17.35 12.84 10.58
CA ALA A 163 -17.49 11.76 11.54
C ALA A 163 -18.53 10.75 11.04
N ASP A 164 -18.16 9.46 11.04
CA ASP A 164 -19.12 8.37 10.88
C ASP A 164 -20.14 8.47 12.02
N LYS A 165 -21.39 8.84 11.70
CA LYS A 165 -22.41 9.31 12.65
C LYS A 165 -22.84 8.21 13.63
N ASP A 166 -22.15 8.10 14.76
CA ASP A 166 -22.75 7.65 16.01
C ASP A 166 -23.23 8.89 16.78
N TYR A 167 -24.54 9.10 16.85
CA TYR A 167 -25.17 10.29 17.47
C TYR A 167 -24.84 10.52 18.97
N ASN A 168 -24.07 9.63 19.61
CA ASN A 168 -23.77 9.62 21.04
C ASN A 168 -22.27 9.69 21.40
N VAL A 169 -21.35 9.89 20.45
CA VAL A 169 -19.89 9.90 20.75
C VAL A 169 -19.36 11.33 20.80
N ASN A 170 -18.69 11.68 21.90
CA ASN A 170 -18.00 12.97 22.03
C ASN A 170 -16.81 13.05 21.03
N MET A 171 -16.55 14.23 20.46
CA MET A 171 -15.48 14.48 19.49
C MET A 171 -14.11 14.02 19.99
N THR A 172 -13.80 14.22 21.27
CA THR A 172 -12.55 13.75 21.88
C THR A 172 -12.40 12.22 21.82
N ASP A 173 -13.47 11.46 22.09
CA ASP A 173 -13.47 9.99 22.02
C ASP A 173 -13.38 9.51 20.57
N TYR A 174 -14.03 10.23 19.66
CA TYR A 174 -13.94 9.97 18.23
C TYR A 174 -12.50 10.10 17.71
N ILE A 175 -11.84 11.23 18.03
CA ILE A 175 -10.42 11.46 17.70
C ILE A 175 -9.54 10.38 18.32
N SER A 176 -9.82 10.00 19.58
CA SER A 176 -9.11 8.93 20.26
C SER A 176 -9.18 7.62 19.47
N LYS A 177 -10.38 7.17 19.09
CA LYS A 177 -10.58 5.94 18.31
C LYS A 177 -9.95 6.01 16.93
N PHE A 178 -10.04 7.16 16.26
CA PHE A 178 -9.39 7.39 14.98
C PHE A 178 -7.88 7.21 15.07
N LEU A 179 -7.23 7.90 16.02
CA LEU A 179 -5.79 7.81 16.23
C LEU A 179 -5.34 6.37 16.57
N ASP A 180 -6.14 5.59 17.30
CA ASP A 180 -5.83 4.18 17.56
C ASP A 180 -5.88 3.33 16.29
N LYS A 181 -6.91 3.51 15.46
CA LYS A 181 -7.02 2.81 14.17
C LYS A 181 -5.87 3.19 13.25
N LEU A 182 -5.56 4.49 13.15
CA LEU A 182 -4.47 5.01 12.33
C LEU A 182 -3.12 4.46 12.79
N LEU A 183 -2.84 4.46 14.10
CA LEU A 183 -1.60 3.92 14.65
C LEU A 183 -1.49 2.39 14.43
N ARG A 184 -2.60 1.66 14.53
CA ARG A 184 -2.63 0.21 14.21
C ARG A 184 -2.31 -0.04 12.74
N LEU A 185 -2.93 0.72 11.82
CA LEU A 185 -2.65 0.66 10.39
C LEU A 185 -1.16 0.94 10.11
N THR A 186 -0.65 2.03 10.67
CA THR A 186 0.74 2.48 10.55
C THR A 186 1.72 1.37 10.94
N LYS A 187 1.48 0.72 12.09
CA LYS A 187 2.33 -0.38 12.58
C LYS A 187 2.15 -1.68 11.80
N LYS A 188 0.90 -2.01 11.41
CA LYS A 188 0.58 -3.22 10.65
C LYS A 188 1.33 -3.26 9.32
N TYR A 189 1.39 -2.11 8.63
CA TYR A 189 2.03 -2.00 7.32
C TYR A 189 3.46 -1.46 7.38
N ASN A 190 3.98 -1.18 8.58
CA ASN A 190 5.30 -0.59 8.79
C ASN A 190 5.55 0.64 7.89
N ILE A 191 4.59 1.56 7.87
CA ILE A 191 4.67 2.83 7.11
C ILE A 191 4.91 4.00 8.05
N ILE A 192 5.29 5.14 7.49
CA ILE A 192 5.33 6.43 8.19
C ILE A 192 3.97 7.09 8.01
N THR A 193 3.36 7.60 9.08
CA THR A 193 2.12 8.38 8.96
C THR A 193 2.33 9.80 9.45
N LEU A 194 2.11 10.78 8.56
CA LEU A 194 2.14 12.21 8.83
C LEU A 194 0.70 12.73 8.95
N LEU A 195 0.33 13.19 10.13
CA LEU A 195 -0.99 13.71 10.44
C LEU A 195 -0.90 15.21 10.73
N VAL A 196 -1.48 16.03 9.86
CA VAL A 196 -1.52 17.49 10.09
C VAL A 196 -2.77 17.83 10.89
N ALA A 197 -2.55 18.47 12.04
CA ALA A 197 -3.58 18.87 12.99
C ALA A 197 -3.52 20.38 13.26
N HIS A 198 -4.64 21.07 13.05
CA HIS A 198 -4.72 22.51 13.29
C HIS A 198 -4.86 22.82 14.80
N PRO A 199 -4.20 23.88 15.30
CA PRO A 199 -4.33 24.30 16.69
C PRO A 199 -5.70 24.94 16.94
N LYS A 200 -6.08 25.06 18.22
CA LYS A 200 -7.20 25.90 18.66
C LYS A 200 -6.94 27.35 18.26
N LYS A 201 -7.99 28.18 18.25
CA LYS A 201 -7.82 29.64 18.13
C LYS A 201 -6.90 30.12 19.26
N MET A 202 -5.75 30.69 18.90
CA MET A 202 -4.76 31.24 19.82
C MET A 202 -4.47 32.70 19.48
N ASN A 203 -3.81 33.41 20.40
CA ASN A 203 -3.30 34.76 20.14
C ASN A 203 -2.15 34.73 19.13
N GLU A 204 -2.08 35.74 18.26
CA GLU A 204 -1.00 35.87 17.26
C GLU A 204 0.38 35.94 17.94
N GLY A 205 1.37 35.27 17.35
CA GLY A 205 2.77 35.29 17.80
C GLY A 205 3.17 34.24 18.84
N ILE A 206 2.24 33.43 19.35
CA ILE A 206 2.57 32.33 20.28
C ILE A 206 2.75 31.02 19.49
N ILE A 207 3.92 30.40 19.60
CA ILE A 207 4.18 29.07 19.03
C ILE A 207 3.33 28.04 19.79
N PRO A 208 2.45 27.29 19.11
CA PRO A 208 1.60 26.30 19.78
C PRO A 208 2.43 25.19 20.42
N SER A 209 1.94 24.67 21.53
CA SER A 209 2.28 23.36 22.03
C SER A 209 1.36 22.30 21.39
N PRO A 210 1.75 21.02 21.33
CA PRO A 210 0.84 19.95 20.90
C PRO A 210 -0.42 19.82 21.78
N TYR A 211 -0.40 20.36 23.01
CA TYR A 211 -1.59 20.45 23.86
C TYR A 211 -2.60 21.51 23.39
N ASP A 212 -2.14 22.43 22.53
CA ASP A 212 -2.97 23.46 21.90
C ASP A 212 -3.62 22.97 20.60
N ILE A 213 -3.40 21.71 20.21
CA ILE A 213 -4.12 21.09 19.09
C ILE A 213 -5.63 21.08 19.39
N SER A 214 -6.43 21.42 18.38
CA SER A 214 -7.88 21.46 18.51
C SER A 214 -8.44 20.10 18.94
N ASP A 215 -9.53 20.16 19.72
CA ASP A 215 -10.43 19.04 20.02
C ASP A 215 -9.91 17.88 20.90
N SER A 216 -8.59 17.69 21.09
CA SER A 216 -8.09 16.62 21.97
C SER A 216 -6.61 16.67 22.38
N ALA A 217 -6.29 16.36 23.64
CA ALA A 217 -4.93 16.03 24.08
C ALA A 217 -4.45 14.64 23.57
N HIS A 218 -5.32 13.84 22.95
CA HIS A 218 -4.96 12.51 22.44
C HIS A 218 -3.92 12.54 21.32
N PHE A 219 -3.81 13.65 20.57
CA PHE A 219 -2.75 13.82 19.58
C PHE A 219 -1.36 13.67 20.22
N PHE A 220 -1.11 14.39 21.32
CA PHE A 220 0.14 14.25 22.05
C PHE A 220 0.30 12.85 22.66
N ASN A 221 -0.76 12.31 23.27
CA ASN A 221 -0.67 11.03 23.97
C ASN A 221 -0.37 9.85 23.04
N LYS A 222 -1.02 9.80 21.87
CA LYS A 222 -1.00 8.63 20.97
C LYS A 222 0.07 8.69 19.89
N SER A 223 0.48 9.88 19.46
CA SER A 223 1.53 10.01 18.46
C SER A 223 2.88 9.57 19.02
N ASP A 224 3.75 9.04 18.15
CA ASP A 224 5.13 8.75 18.51
C ASP A 224 6.00 10.01 18.42
N TYR A 225 5.62 10.95 17.54
CA TYR A 225 6.22 12.27 17.42
C TYR A 225 5.16 13.38 17.45
N CYS A 226 5.54 14.52 18.02
CA CYS A 226 4.77 15.76 17.90
C CYS A 226 5.72 16.88 17.51
N ILE A 227 5.45 17.48 16.35
CA ILE A 227 6.30 18.49 15.74
C ILE A 227 5.46 19.73 15.50
N THR A 228 5.91 20.86 16.03
CA THR A 228 5.35 22.17 15.77
C THR A 228 6.16 22.88 14.70
N VAL A 229 5.51 23.31 13.63
CA VAL A 229 6.09 24.09 12.53
C VAL A 229 5.61 25.53 12.62
N HIS A 230 6.54 26.48 12.67
CA HIS A 230 6.23 27.90 12.78
C HIS A 230 7.13 28.73 11.85
N GLY A 231 6.61 29.02 10.66
CA GLY A 231 7.24 29.90 9.68
C GLY A 231 7.11 31.39 10.02
N ASN A 232 8.18 32.14 9.78
CA ASN A 232 8.22 33.60 9.76
C ASN A 232 8.49 34.07 8.33
N LYS A 233 7.48 34.69 7.72
CA LYS A 233 7.55 35.14 6.33
C LYS A 233 8.48 36.34 6.12
N ALA A 234 8.76 37.13 7.17
CA ALA A 234 9.53 38.36 7.03
C ALA A 234 11.03 38.09 6.80
N ASN A 235 11.56 37.04 7.43
CA ASN A 235 12.96 36.62 7.31
C ASN A 235 13.09 35.24 6.64
N TYR A 236 11.98 34.63 6.21
CA TYR A 236 11.93 33.29 5.62
C TYR A 236 12.50 32.20 6.53
N SER A 237 12.49 32.39 7.84
CA SER A 237 12.88 31.33 8.76
C SER A 237 11.67 30.49 9.16
N THR A 238 11.89 29.23 9.50
CA THR A 238 10.88 28.30 9.98
C THR A 238 11.44 27.57 11.18
N ILE A 239 10.78 27.75 12.32
CA ILE A 239 11.11 27.02 13.54
C ILE A 239 10.45 25.65 13.45
N ILE A 240 11.26 24.60 13.50
CA ILE A 240 10.84 23.21 13.67
C ILE A 240 11.08 22.84 15.13
N LYS A 241 10.02 22.80 15.92
CA LYS A 241 10.06 22.46 17.34
C LYS A 241 9.54 21.04 17.53
N VAL A 242 10.39 20.15 18.03
CA VAL A 242 10.03 18.77 18.34
C VAL A 242 9.67 18.70 19.82
N ASP A 243 8.36 18.67 20.09
CA ASP A 243 7.82 18.62 21.43
C ASP A 243 7.79 17.18 21.99
N LYS A 244 7.78 16.18 21.12
CA LYS A 244 7.80 14.76 21.51
C LYS A 244 8.62 13.92 20.54
N VAL A 245 9.54 13.14 21.12
CA VAL A 245 10.11 11.92 20.51
C VAL A 245 9.92 10.79 21.52
N LYS A 246 9.02 9.85 21.23
CA LYS A 246 8.69 8.77 22.18
C LYS A 246 9.84 7.80 22.44
N TYR A 247 10.69 7.59 21.44
CA TYR A 247 11.79 6.62 21.48
C TYR A 247 13.14 7.33 21.46
N LYS A 248 13.88 7.27 22.57
CA LYS A 248 15.14 8.02 22.74
C LYS A 248 16.20 7.75 21.68
N HIS A 249 16.23 6.55 21.09
CA HIS A 249 17.19 6.20 20.04
C HIS A 249 16.89 6.86 18.68
N LEU A 250 15.71 7.47 18.52
CA LEU A 250 15.31 8.17 17.29
C LEU A 250 15.50 9.69 17.38
N GLY A 251 15.91 10.22 18.54
CA GLY A 251 16.16 11.64 18.71
C GLY A 251 15.75 12.19 20.07
N SER A 252 15.78 13.52 20.16
CA SER A 252 15.47 14.29 21.37
C SER A 252 14.49 15.42 21.08
N CYS A 253 13.80 15.87 22.12
CA CYS A 253 12.98 17.08 22.03
C CYS A 253 13.89 18.31 21.96
N GLY A 254 13.48 19.29 21.16
CA GLY A 254 14.30 20.47 20.90
C GLY A 254 13.64 21.39 19.89
N GLN A 255 14.35 22.43 19.47
CA GLN A 255 13.94 23.28 18.36
C GLN A 255 15.14 23.59 17.49
N ILE A 256 14.89 23.68 16.19
CA ILE A 256 15.87 24.09 15.19
C ILE A 256 15.21 25.12 14.27
N GLU A 257 15.98 26.11 13.85
CA GLU A 257 15.56 27.09 12.86
C GLU A 257 16.11 26.66 11.49
N LEU A 258 15.22 26.57 10.51
CA LEU A 258 15.56 26.32 9.11
C LEU A 258 15.17 27.53 8.27
N TYR A 259 15.81 27.72 7.13
CA TYR A 259 15.49 28.77 6.16
C TYR A 259 14.68 28.20 5.01
N TYR A 260 13.48 28.73 4.84
CA TYR A 260 12.55 28.39 3.76
C TYR A 260 12.93 29.13 2.49
N ASP A 261 13.07 28.39 1.39
CA ASP A 261 13.26 28.95 0.06
C ASP A 261 11.90 29.02 -0.65
N ASP A 262 11.36 30.23 -0.79
CA ASP A 262 10.05 30.48 -1.40
C ASP A 262 9.98 30.19 -2.90
N LEU A 263 11.13 30.11 -3.57
CA LEU A 263 11.20 29.78 -4.98
C LEU A 263 11.02 28.27 -5.22
N SER A 264 11.61 27.44 -4.36
CA SER A 264 11.62 25.98 -4.53
C SER A 264 10.70 25.24 -3.56
N GLY A 265 10.30 25.88 -2.47
CA GLY A 265 9.60 25.25 -1.36
C GLY A 265 10.48 24.36 -0.48
N ASN A 266 11.81 24.39 -0.64
CA ASN A 266 12.73 23.59 0.19
C ASN A 266 13.14 24.32 1.48
N PHE A 267 13.77 23.56 2.39
CA PHE A 267 14.32 24.06 3.65
C PHE A 267 15.83 23.79 3.71
N TYR A 268 16.57 24.69 4.35
CA TYR A 268 18.02 24.64 4.51
C TYR A 268 18.41 25.06 5.92
N TYR A 269 19.55 24.59 6.44
CA TYR A 269 20.00 24.98 7.77
C TYR A 269 20.72 26.35 7.77
N ASP A 270 21.46 26.59 6.70
CA ASP A 270 22.27 27.77 6.46
C ASP A 270 21.45 28.92 5.86
N ASP A 271 21.65 30.14 6.38
CA ASP A 271 20.99 31.35 5.87
C ASP A 271 21.56 31.71 4.50
N ARG A 272 20.84 31.30 3.46
CA ARG A 272 21.18 31.59 2.07
C ARG A 272 20.33 32.71 1.48
N PHE A 273 19.75 33.58 2.32
CA PHE A 273 18.83 34.64 1.90
C PHE A 273 19.41 35.48 0.74
N ASN A 274 20.69 35.84 0.79
CA ASN A 274 21.35 36.67 -0.22
C ASN A 274 21.88 35.89 -1.45
N GLU A 275 21.81 34.56 -1.44
CA GLU A 275 22.37 33.68 -2.49
C GLU A 275 21.30 32.88 -3.24
N ARG A 276 20.01 33.19 -3.00
CA ARG A 276 18.87 32.53 -3.65
C ARG A 276 18.94 32.69 -5.17
N LYS A 277 19.29 31.60 -5.84
CA LYS A 277 19.18 31.44 -7.30
C LYS A 277 18.57 30.09 -7.55
N TYR A 278 17.76 29.96 -8.60
CA TYR A 278 17.42 28.65 -9.13
C TYR A 278 18.73 27.95 -9.51
N ILE A 279 19.12 26.96 -8.71
CA ILE A 279 20.21 26.06 -9.09
C ILE A 279 19.53 25.07 -10.02
N HIS A 280 19.54 25.36 -11.31
CA HIS A 280 18.95 24.50 -12.33
C HIS A 280 19.53 23.08 -12.19
N LYS A 281 18.79 22.18 -11.54
CA LYS A 281 19.08 20.76 -11.53
C LYS A 281 18.13 20.07 -12.48
N ASP A 282 18.64 19.13 -13.23
CA ASP A 282 17.78 18.26 -14.02
C ASP A 282 16.89 17.45 -13.09
N PHE A 283 15.72 17.07 -13.60
CA PHE A 283 14.78 16.22 -12.87
C PHE A 283 15.40 14.82 -12.73
N ASP A 284 16.21 14.67 -11.68
CA ASP A 284 16.92 13.45 -11.32
C ASP A 284 16.06 12.62 -10.38
N MET A 285 15.54 11.53 -10.94
CA MET A 285 14.61 10.59 -10.32
C MET A 285 15.33 9.47 -9.54
N THR A 286 16.66 9.49 -9.54
CA THR A 286 17.48 8.44 -8.93
C THR A 286 17.59 8.70 -7.43
N PRO A 287 17.23 7.73 -6.57
CA PRO A 287 17.46 7.85 -5.14
C PRO A 287 18.94 8.13 -4.86
N LYS A 288 19.23 9.17 -4.07
CA LYS A 288 20.60 9.65 -3.79
C LYS A 288 21.23 9.00 -2.55
N GLY A 289 20.44 8.27 -1.77
CA GLY A 289 20.94 7.52 -0.62
C GLY A 289 21.49 6.15 -1.02
N ASN A 290 22.39 5.59 -0.22
CA ASN A 290 22.83 4.19 -0.32
C ASN A 290 21.74 3.19 0.14
N TYR A 291 20.48 3.61 0.16
CA TYR A 291 19.37 2.78 0.57
C TYR A 291 18.92 1.94 -0.61
N SER A 292 19.01 0.64 -0.43
CA SER A 292 18.44 -0.32 -1.35
C SER A 292 17.38 -1.12 -0.60
N ARG A 293 16.17 -1.14 -1.15
CA ARG A 293 15.06 -1.95 -0.63
C ARG A 293 15.44 -3.43 -0.62
N SER A 294 16.26 -3.86 -1.57
CA SER A 294 16.79 -5.23 -1.61
C SER A 294 17.67 -5.54 -0.41
N ASN A 295 18.51 -4.59 0.03
CA ASN A 295 19.32 -4.74 1.23
C ASN A 295 18.45 -4.87 2.49
N GLU A 296 17.37 -4.09 2.63
CA GLU A 296 16.44 -4.25 3.75
C GLU A 296 15.82 -5.66 3.77
N LEU A 297 15.32 -6.12 2.61
CA LEU A 297 14.65 -7.42 2.48
C LEU A 297 15.61 -8.61 2.66
N LEU A 298 16.87 -8.48 2.23
CA LEU A 298 17.89 -9.53 2.35
C LEU A 298 18.67 -9.49 3.67
N ASN A 299 18.64 -8.38 4.42
CA ASN A 299 19.33 -8.24 5.71
C ASN A 299 18.52 -8.81 6.90
N ILE A 300 17.77 -9.88 6.65
CA ILE A 300 17.03 -10.63 7.67
C ILE A 300 17.83 -11.83 8.16
N ASP A 301 17.55 -12.27 9.38
CA ASP A 301 18.09 -13.53 9.88
C ASP A 301 17.25 -14.71 9.37
N VAL A 302 17.94 -15.71 8.81
CA VAL A 302 17.34 -16.99 8.38
C VAL A 302 17.97 -18.16 9.13
N ASP A 303 17.20 -19.24 9.23
CA ASP A 303 17.69 -20.48 9.84
C ASP A 303 18.58 -21.26 8.87
N THR A 304 19.76 -21.62 9.37
CA THR A 304 20.78 -22.41 8.70
C THR A 304 21.05 -23.70 9.46
N PHE A 305 21.53 -24.70 8.72
CA PHE A 305 21.81 -26.05 9.21
C PHE A 305 23.11 -26.54 8.58
N ASN A 306 23.92 -27.30 9.34
CA ASN A 306 25.24 -27.70 8.86
C ASN A 306 25.16 -28.69 7.68
N CYS A 307 24.10 -29.51 7.64
CA CYS A 307 23.83 -30.49 6.60
C CYS A 307 22.34 -30.86 6.59
N ILE A 308 21.88 -31.69 5.65
CA ILE A 308 20.44 -31.99 5.53
C ILE A 308 19.86 -32.73 6.75
N ALA A 309 20.71 -33.50 7.42
CA ALA A 309 20.38 -34.27 8.62
C ALA A 309 20.37 -33.42 9.90
N ASP A 310 21.02 -32.25 9.87
CA ASP A 310 20.93 -31.26 10.94
C ASP A 310 19.58 -30.55 10.86
N VAL A 311 18.82 -30.63 11.94
CA VAL A 311 17.49 -30.04 12.06
C VAL A 311 17.44 -28.90 13.06
N GLN A 312 18.55 -28.60 13.73
CA GLN A 312 18.64 -27.56 14.75
C GLN A 312 19.02 -26.22 14.10
N PRO A 313 18.18 -25.18 14.20
CA PRO A 313 18.40 -23.93 13.49
C PRO A 313 19.54 -23.12 14.10
N LYS A 314 20.40 -22.56 13.24
CA LYS A 314 21.37 -21.50 13.57
C LYS A 314 21.07 -20.27 12.72
N GLN A 315 21.06 -19.08 13.31
CA GLN A 315 20.78 -17.85 12.56
C GLN A 315 22.03 -17.35 11.84
N LYS A 316 21.89 -16.98 10.56
CA LYS A 316 22.86 -16.18 9.80
C LYS A 316 22.08 -15.17 8.94
N LYS A 317 22.69 -14.03 8.61
CA LYS A 317 22.07 -13.07 7.69
C LYS A 317 21.90 -13.69 6.32
N LEU A 318 20.72 -13.52 5.72
CA LEU A 318 20.44 -14.08 4.40
C LEU A 318 21.38 -13.49 3.35
N ILE A 319 21.58 -12.16 3.35
CA ILE A 319 22.51 -11.51 2.42
C ILE A 319 23.92 -12.15 2.46
N ASP A 320 24.45 -12.43 3.65
CA ASP A 320 25.77 -13.04 3.82
C ASP A 320 25.85 -14.44 3.19
N ILE A 321 24.80 -15.26 3.38
CA ILE A 321 24.70 -16.60 2.78
C ILE A 321 24.65 -16.51 1.26
N LEU A 322 23.98 -15.48 0.74
CA LEU A 322 23.73 -15.33 -0.68
C LEU A 322 24.94 -14.78 -1.45
N THR A 323 25.76 -13.91 -0.84
CA THR A 323 26.75 -13.09 -1.55
C THR A 323 28.21 -13.27 -1.12
N LEU A 324 28.52 -13.65 0.13
CA LEU A 324 29.91 -13.63 0.61
C LEU A 324 30.79 -14.73 0.02
N ASN A 325 30.20 -15.87 -0.34
CA ASN A 325 30.90 -17.02 -0.93
C ASN A 325 32.15 -17.47 -0.13
N ASP A 326 32.14 -17.31 1.20
CA ASP A 326 33.30 -17.43 2.10
C ASP A 326 33.46 -18.82 2.75
N ASP A 327 32.52 -19.73 2.55
CA ASP A 327 32.60 -21.10 3.07
C ASP A 327 33.43 -21.99 2.13
N GLU A 328 34.75 -22.01 2.32
CA GLU A 328 35.68 -22.78 1.51
C GLU A 328 35.31 -24.27 1.41
N LYS A 329 34.82 -24.87 2.51
CA LYS A 329 34.46 -26.29 2.55
C LYS A 329 33.22 -26.54 1.70
N ALA A 330 32.18 -25.71 1.84
CA ALA A 330 30.99 -25.83 1.01
C ALA A 330 31.30 -25.56 -0.47
N ASN A 331 32.18 -24.60 -0.76
CA ASN A 331 32.63 -24.28 -2.12
C ASN A 331 33.37 -25.46 -2.79
N GLN A 332 34.20 -26.19 -2.04
CA GLN A 332 34.84 -27.43 -2.53
C GLN A 332 33.80 -28.50 -2.87
N ILE A 333 32.80 -28.72 -2.01
CA ILE A 333 31.71 -29.68 -2.26
C ILE A 333 30.90 -29.27 -3.50
N ILE A 334 30.61 -27.97 -3.67
CA ILE A 334 29.93 -27.46 -4.87
C ILE A 334 30.75 -27.73 -6.14
N THR A 335 32.06 -27.52 -6.09
CA THR A 335 32.95 -27.79 -7.22
C THR A 335 32.94 -29.27 -7.60
N GLN A 336 32.93 -30.17 -6.60
CA GLN A 336 32.79 -31.61 -6.81
C GLN A 336 31.42 -31.96 -7.43
N ILE A 337 30.32 -31.40 -6.91
CA ILE A 337 28.97 -31.62 -7.44
C ILE A 337 28.87 -31.20 -8.91
N ARG A 338 29.41 -30.03 -9.26
CA ARG A 338 29.37 -29.50 -10.63
C ARG A 338 30.25 -30.28 -11.61
N SER A 339 31.30 -30.94 -11.11
CA SER A 339 32.21 -31.76 -11.91
C SER A 339 31.74 -33.21 -12.09
N GLU A 340 30.88 -33.69 -11.18
CA GLU A 340 30.33 -35.05 -11.22
C GLU A 340 29.21 -35.16 -12.26
N LYS A 341 29.20 -36.24 -13.04
CA LYS A 341 28.20 -36.51 -14.09
C LYS A 341 27.09 -37.44 -13.62
N ASP A 342 27.37 -38.30 -12.65
CA ASP A 342 26.39 -39.22 -12.09
C ASP A 342 25.46 -38.49 -11.12
N GLU A 343 24.16 -38.50 -11.44
CA GLU A 343 23.16 -37.80 -10.65
C GLU A 343 23.02 -38.34 -9.21
N SER A 344 23.19 -39.65 -9.01
CA SER A 344 23.09 -40.29 -7.71
C SER A 344 24.25 -39.84 -6.82
N LYS A 345 25.46 -39.76 -7.37
CA LYS A 345 26.63 -39.21 -6.66
C LYS A 345 26.46 -37.73 -6.34
N GLN A 346 25.95 -36.93 -7.27
CA GLN A 346 25.61 -35.52 -7.00
C GLN A 346 24.62 -35.40 -5.83
N LYS A 347 23.60 -36.27 -5.75
CA LYS A 347 22.62 -36.28 -4.65
C LYS A 347 23.28 -36.63 -3.32
N GLU A 348 24.19 -37.60 -3.28
CA GLU A 348 24.93 -37.94 -2.06
C GLU A 348 25.81 -36.79 -1.59
N LEU A 349 26.56 -36.14 -2.49
CA LEU A 349 27.39 -34.98 -2.16
C LEU A 349 26.54 -33.82 -1.59
N LYS A 350 25.37 -33.54 -2.18
CA LYS A 350 24.46 -32.47 -1.71
C LYS A 350 24.06 -32.65 -0.25
N LYS A 351 23.94 -33.87 0.26
CA LYS A 351 23.53 -34.11 1.67
C LYS A 351 24.51 -33.49 2.68
N ASN A 352 25.77 -33.31 2.29
CA ASN A 352 26.82 -32.76 3.12
C ASN A 352 26.95 -31.23 3.03
N LEU A 353 26.16 -30.57 2.17
CA LEU A 353 26.16 -29.12 2.08
C LEU A 353 25.37 -28.49 3.24
N PRO A 354 25.84 -27.33 3.75
CA PRO A 354 25.00 -26.46 4.54
C PRO A 354 23.71 -26.14 3.80
N ASN A 355 22.64 -25.89 4.54
CA ASN A 355 21.35 -25.53 3.97
C ASN A 355 20.63 -24.54 4.87
N TYR A 356 19.62 -23.88 4.32
CA TYR A 356 18.90 -22.80 5.00
C TYR A 356 17.46 -22.70 4.53
N CYS A 357 16.60 -22.11 5.36
CA CYS A 357 15.19 -21.88 5.05
C CYS A 357 14.93 -20.40 4.78
N ILE A 358 14.40 -20.10 3.59
CA ILE A 358 14.04 -18.73 3.21
C ILE A 358 12.61 -18.40 3.65
N ASN A 359 11.67 -19.32 3.51
CA ASN A 359 10.24 -19.01 3.70
C ASN A 359 9.86 -18.75 5.17
N ALA A 360 10.56 -19.40 6.11
CA ALA A 360 10.23 -19.35 7.53
C ALA A 360 11.47 -19.62 8.43
N THR A 361 11.33 -19.22 9.69
CA THR A 361 12.22 -19.60 10.80
C THR A 361 11.48 -20.52 11.77
N PHE A 362 12.20 -21.22 12.65
CA PHE A 362 11.72 -22.29 13.52
C PHE A 362 12.14 -22.07 14.98
N ASN A 363 11.33 -22.55 15.92
CA ASN A 363 11.61 -22.43 17.35
C ASN A 363 12.61 -23.48 17.85
N SER A 364 12.54 -24.71 17.32
CA SER A 364 13.30 -25.85 17.84
C SER A 364 13.90 -26.71 16.73
N THR A 365 13.06 -27.29 15.87
CA THR A 365 13.51 -28.10 14.74
C THR A 365 12.82 -27.67 13.47
N ARG A 366 13.48 -27.87 12.33
CA ARG A 366 12.91 -27.63 11.00
C ARG A 366 11.74 -28.56 10.69
N LYS A 367 10.55 -28.19 11.16
CA LYS A 367 9.25 -28.85 10.92
C LYS A 367 8.16 -27.80 10.85
N LYS A 368 7.09 -28.08 10.08
CA LYS A 368 5.93 -27.19 9.96
C LYS A 368 5.32 -26.80 11.31
N ASP A 369 5.22 -27.76 12.24
CA ASP A 369 4.64 -27.51 13.57
C ASP A 369 5.50 -26.59 14.45
N ASN A 370 6.77 -26.39 14.08
CA ASN A 370 7.75 -25.60 14.83
C ASN A 370 8.03 -24.23 14.19
N ILE A 371 7.22 -23.81 13.21
CA ILE A 371 7.39 -22.49 12.59
C ILE A 371 7.28 -21.40 13.66
N LYS A 372 8.31 -20.56 13.70
CA LYS A 372 8.40 -19.38 14.55
C LYS A 372 7.77 -18.17 13.89
N ALA A 373 8.16 -17.90 12.65
CA ALA A 373 7.69 -16.77 11.86
C ALA A 373 7.96 -17.00 10.38
N LEU A 374 7.06 -16.48 9.52
CA LEU A 374 7.34 -16.32 8.10
C LEU A 374 8.29 -15.14 7.90
N THR A 375 9.16 -15.22 6.89
CA THR A 375 10.14 -14.16 6.60
C THR A 375 9.60 -13.04 5.72
N GLY A 376 8.45 -13.26 5.05
CA GLY A 376 7.97 -12.38 3.99
C GLY A 376 8.69 -12.59 2.65
N LEU A 377 9.55 -13.61 2.55
CA LEU A 377 10.21 -14.02 1.32
C LEU A 377 9.76 -15.43 0.92
N LEU A 378 9.64 -15.66 -0.38
CA LEU A 378 9.31 -16.96 -0.96
C LEU A 378 10.49 -17.45 -1.81
N TYR A 379 10.94 -18.67 -1.54
CA TYR A 379 11.91 -19.40 -2.33
C TYR A 379 11.29 -20.01 -3.58
N ILE A 380 12.02 -19.92 -4.69
CA ILE A 380 11.71 -20.55 -5.97
C ILE A 380 12.93 -21.36 -6.42
N ASP A 381 12.69 -22.55 -6.95
CA ASP A 381 13.71 -23.43 -7.54
C ASP A 381 13.28 -23.82 -8.95
N ILE A 382 14.19 -23.68 -9.90
CA ILE A 382 13.98 -23.88 -11.34
C ILE A 382 14.99 -24.92 -11.81
N ASP A 383 14.53 -26.16 -11.97
CA ASP A 383 15.38 -27.26 -12.46
C ASP A 383 15.52 -27.19 -13.99
N ALA A 384 16.74 -27.42 -14.47
CA ALA A 384 17.05 -27.42 -15.90
C ALA A 384 16.31 -28.54 -16.68
N LYS A 385 16.01 -29.66 -16.02
CA LYS A 385 15.33 -30.80 -16.65
C LYS A 385 13.88 -30.51 -16.96
N ASP A 386 13.22 -29.76 -16.08
CA ASP A 386 11.82 -29.35 -16.28
C ASP A 386 11.70 -28.15 -17.24
N ASN A 387 12.83 -27.49 -17.53
CA ASN A 387 12.90 -26.25 -18.31
C ASN A 387 13.85 -26.33 -19.52
N THR A 388 14.06 -27.53 -20.09
CA THR A 388 15.11 -27.77 -21.10
C THR A 388 15.12 -26.82 -22.29
N SER A 389 13.95 -26.39 -22.77
CA SER A 389 13.80 -25.46 -23.90
C SER A 389 14.08 -24.00 -23.55
N ILE A 390 13.90 -23.61 -22.29
CA ILE A 390 13.89 -22.21 -21.86
C ILE A 390 15.00 -21.85 -20.86
N ILE A 391 15.69 -22.84 -20.27
CA ILE A 391 16.64 -22.64 -19.16
C ILE A 391 17.75 -21.62 -19.46
N LYS A 392 18.16 -21.50 -20.74
CA LYS A 392 19.15 -20.51 -21.17
C LYS A 392 18.63 -19.07 -21.08
N ASN A 393 17.32 -18.88 -21.26
CA ASN A 393 16.65 -17.57 -21.22
C ASN A 393 16.12 -17.23 -19.82
N VAL A 394 16.10 -18.18 -18.88
CA VAL A 394 15.57 -17.97 -17.52
C VAL A 394 16.20 -16.75 -16.82
N PRO A 395 17.52 -16.50 -16.85
CA PRO A 395 18.08 -15.29 -16.24
C PRO A 395 17.47 -13.99 -16.77
N ASP A 396 17.25 -13.89 -18.08
CA ASP A 396 16.69 -12.69 -18.69
C ASP A 396 15.20 -12.57 -18.40
N ILE A 397 14.46 -13.69 -18.34
CA ILE A 397 13.07 -13.71 -17.89
C ILE A 397 12.99 -13.20 -16.44
N LEU A 398 13.80 -13.73 -15.53
CA LEU A 398 13.80 -13.36 -14.12
C LEU A 398 14.15 -11.89 -13.89
N ARG A 399 15.12 -11.33 -14.63
CA ARG A 399 15.46 -9.89 -14.58
C ARG A 399 14.30 -8.98 -14.97
N ASN A 400 13.39 -9.44 -15.83
CA ASN A 400 12.24 -8.68 -16.30
C ASN A 400 11.00 -8.82 -15.40
N ILE A 401 11.07 -9.61 -14.32
CA ILE A 401 9.99 -9.72 -13.33
C ILE A 401 10.30 -8.77 -12.17
N SER A 402 9.50 -7.71 -12.02
CA SER A 402 9.70 -6.69 -10.98
C SER A 402 9.68 -7.25 -9.56
N ASN A 403 8.98 -8.38 -9.35
CA ASN A 403 8.88 -9.06 -8.05
C ASN A 403 10.06 -10.00 -7.73
N ILE A 404 11.04 -10.18 -8.62
CA ILE A 404 12.23 -10.98 -8.30
C ILE A 404 13.23 -10.12 -7.53
N LEU A 405 13.47 -10.46 -6.26
CA LEU A 405 14.45 -9.80 -5.40
C LEU A 405 15.87 -10.27 -5.69
N PHE A 406 16.03 -11.58 -5.85
CA PHE A 406 17.33 -12.21 -5.99
C PHE A 406 17.23 -13.47 -6.85
N PHE A 407 18.24 -13.77 -7.65
CA PHE A 407 18.44 -15.12 -8.17
C PHE A 407 19.91 -15.48 -8.40
N LYS A 408 20.22 -16.77 -8.37
CA LYS A 408 21.55 -17.33 -8.69
C LYS A 408 21.45 -18.75 -9.23
N ARG A 409 22.56 -19.29 -9.75
CA ARG A 409 22.66 -20.71 -10.10
C ARG A 409 22.47 -21.62 -8.88
N SER A 410 21.73 -22.70 -9.09
CA SER A 410 21.52 -23.75 -8.09
C SER A 410 22.80 -24.58 -7.87
N CYS A 411 22.81 -25.48 -6.87
CA CYS A 411 24.02 -26.23 -6.48
C CYS A 411 24.67 -27.01 -7.64
N ARG A 412 23.86 -27.59 -8.53
CA ARG A 412 24.35 -28.35 -9.71
C ARG A 412 24.87 -27.45 -10.83
N GLY A 413 24.63 -26.14 -10.75
CA GLY A 413 25.07 -25.16 -11.74
C GLY A 413 24.25 -25.12 -13.04
N SER A 414 23.29 -26.03 -13.20
CA SER A 414 22.43 -26.13 -14.39
C SER A 414 21.09 -25.40 -14.25
N GLY A 415 20.53 -25.35 -13.04
CA GLY A 415 19.28 -24.68 -12.72
C GLY A 415 19.49 -23.33 -12.01
N TYR A 416 18.39 -22.70 -11.61
CA TYR A 416 18.39 -21.43 -10.89
C TYR A 416 17.54 -21.49 -9.63
N THR A 417 17.92 -20.72 -8.64
CA THR A 417 17.06 -20.37 -7.51
C THR A 417 16.73 -18.89 -7.55
N ALA A 418 15.50 -18.53 -7.18
CA ALA A 418 15.08 -17.15 -7.04
C ALA A 418 14.35 -16.90 -5.71
N ILE A 419 14.27 -15.63 -5.32
CA ILE A 419 13.59 -15.16 -4.11
C ILE A 419 12.60 -14.06 -4.49
N VAL A 420 11.37 -14.17 -3.99
CA VAL A 420 10.29 -13.20 -4.21
C VAL A 420 9.77 -12.68 -2.87
N PRO A 421 9.85 -11.38 -2.58
CA PRO A 421 9.16 -10.78 -1.44
C PRO A 421 7.66 -10.75 -1.71
N TYR A 422 6.85 -11.03 -0.70
CA TYR A 422 5.40 -11.06 -0.85
C TYR A 422 4.70 -10.36 0.32
N ASN A 423 3.45 -9.95 0.09
CA ASN A 423 2.64 -9.32 1.13
C ASN A 423 2.27 -10.34 2.20
N THR A 424 2.82 -10.16 3.39
CA THR A 424 2.65 -11.07 4.54
C THR A 424 1.22 -11.12 5.09
N ASN A 425 0.32 -10.25 4.62
CA ASN A 425 -1.11 -10.36 4.93
C ASN A 425 -1.81 -11.45 4.10
N LEU A 426 -1.19 -11.92 3.03
CA LEU A 426 -1.70 -13.02 2.20
C LEU A 426 -1.25 -14.37 2.77
N LYS A 427 -2.05 -15.41 2.56
CA LYS A 427 -1.62 -16.78 2.86
C LYS A 427 -0.51 -17.17 1.90
N ILE A 428 0.62 -17.62 2.46
CA ILE A 428 1.80 -17.98 1.66
C ILE A 428 1.50 -19.08 0.63
N ASP A 429 0.58 -19.99 0.94
CA ASP A 429 0.13 -21.01 0.00
C ASP A 429 -0.55 -20.37 -1.23
N ASP A 430 -1.46 -19.42 -1.03
CA ASP A 430 -2.17 -18.74 -2.14
C ASP A 430 -1.19 -17.93 -2.99
N VAL A 431 -0.24 -17.24 -2.34
CA VAL A 431 0.85 -16.51 -2.99
C VAL A 431 1.69 -17.44 -3.87
N TRP A 432 2.11 -18.60 -3.34
CA TRP A 432 2.91 -19.57 -4.10
C TRP A 432 2.17 -20.04 -5.35
N HIS A 433 0.87 -20.36 -5.26
CA HIS A 433 0.11 -20.82 -6.42
C HIS A 433 -0.10 -19.70 -7.47
N SER A 434 -0.24 -18.44 -7.03
CA SER A 434 -0.27 -17.30 -7.96
C SER A 434 1.07 -17.12 -8.68
N ILE A 435 2.19 -17.27 -7.97
CA ILE A 435 3.53 -17.23 -8.55
C ILE A 435 3.75 -18.38 -9.54
N ASP A 436 3.39 -19.62 -9.17
CA ASP A 436 3.44 -20.79 -10.05
C ASP A 436 2.65 -20.57 -11.34
N THR A 437 1.45 -19.99 -11.22
CA THR A 437 0.60 -19.64 -12.36
C THR A 437 1.25 -18.60 -13.27
N ASP A 438 1.85 -17.56 -12.69
CA ASP A 438 2.51 -16.50 -13.46
C ASP A 438 3.80 -17.00 -14.15
N PHE A 439 4.59 -17.86 -13.48
CA PHE A 439 5.77 -18.49 -14.07
C PHE A 439 5.41 -19.43 -15.23
N LYS A 440 4.33 -20.21 -15.11
CA LYS A 440 3.84 -21.08 -16.20
C LYS A 440 3.42 -20.30 -17.43
N LYS A 441 2.81 -19.10 -17.28
CA LYS A 441 2.49 -18.22 -18.41
C LYS A 441 3.74 -17.76 -19.16
N LEU A 442 4.88 -17.68 -18.47
CA LEU A 442 6.19 -17.37 -19.04
C LEU A 442 6.90 -18.62 -19.61
N GLY A 443 6.28 -19.80 -19.54
CA GLY A 443 6.86 -21.06 -19.97
C GLY A 443 7.91 -21.63 -19.02
N VAL A 444 7.97 -21.16 -17.77
CA VAL A 444 8.91 -21.61 -16.75
C VAL A 444 8.18 -22.50 -15.73
N GLU A 445 8.67 -23.71 -15.54
CA GLU A 445 8.21 -24.64 -14.50
C GLU A 445 9.05 -24.48 -13.23
N ILE A 446 8.38 -24.35 -12.08
CA ILE A 446 9.03 -24.24 -10.76
C ILE A 446 8.80 -25.50 -9.93
N ASP A 447 9.76 -25.87 -9.07
CA ASP A 447 9.64 -27.04 -8.21
C ASP A 447 8.47 -26.87 -7.22
N LYS A 448 7.46 -27.73 -7.33
CA LYS A 448 6.25 -27.74 -6.50
C LYS A 448 6.52 -27.90 -5.01
N SER A 449 7.69 -28.42 -4.63
CA SER A 449 8.08 -28.58 -3.23
C SER A 449 8.40 -27.25 -2.55
N THR A 450 8.64 -26.19 -3.32
CA THR A 450 8.97 -24.84 -2.81
C THR A 450 7.79 -24.14 -2.13
N LYS A 451 6.56 -24.64 -2.32
CA LYS A 451 5.37 -24.23 -1.54
C LYS A 451 5.48 -24.53 -0.05
N ASN A 452 6.31 -25.51 0.32
CA ASN A 452 6.45 -25.90 1.71
C ASN A 452 7.29 -24.85 2.46
N VAL A 453 6.69 -24.23 3.48
CA VAL A 453 7.34 -23.28 4.39
C VAL A 453 8.59 -23.82 5.09
N ASP A 454 8.68 -25.12 5.29
CA ASP A 454 9.83 -25.84 5.87
C ASP A 454 10.85 -26.34 4.84
N ARG A 455 10.71 -25.93 3.58
CA ARG A 455 11.64 -26.28 2.51
C ARG A 455 13.02 -25.70 2.80
N VAL A 456 14.02 -26.54 2.65
CA VAL A 456 15.42 -26.10 2.63
C VAL A 456 15.94 -25.83 1.24
N THR A 457 16.81 -24.85 1.21
CA THR A 457 17.69 -24.51 0.12
C THR A 457 19.09 -24.96 0.49
N PHE A 458 19.72 -25.76 -0.36
CA PHE A 458 21.13 -26.10 -0.18
C PHE A 458 22.00 -24.90 -0.54
N TYR A 459 23.08 -24.71 0.21
CA TYR A 459 24.10 -23.73 -0.12
C TYR A 459 24.55 -23.89 -1.57
N SER A 460 24.63 -22.79 -2.30
CA SER A 460 25.31 -22.69 -3.58
C SER A 460 26.00 -21.33 -3.63
N TYR A 461 27.10 -21.25 -4.36
CA TYR A 461 27.72 -19.98 -4.71
C TYR A 461 27.63 -19.75 -6.22
N ASP A 462 27.51 -18.49 -6.58
CA ASP A 462 27.51 -18.00 -7.94
C ASP A 462 28.10 -16.59 -7.88
N THR A 463 29.03 -16.25 -8.76
CA THR A 463 29.57 -14.89 -8.85
C THR A 463 28.68 -14.00 -9.71
N ASP A 464 27.81 -14.59 -10.53
CA ASP A 464 26.92 -13.90 -11.47
C ASP A 464 25.48 -13.79 -10.92
N PHE A 465 25.33 -13.77 -9.58
CA PHE A 465 24.03 -13.59 -8.95
C PHE A 465 23.43 -12.22 -9.32
N TYR A 466 22.11 -12.12 -9.23
CA TYR A 466 21.37 -10.89 -9.46
C TYR A 466 20.64 -10.46 -8.20
N ILE A 467 20.68 -9.15 -7.91
CA ILE A 467 19.88 -8.47 -6.88
C ILE A 467 19.10 -7.35 -7.57
N ASN A 468 17.80 -7.26 -7.30
CA ASN A 468 16.95 -6.18 -7.78
C ASN A 468 16.73 -5.12 -6.70
N ASP A 469 17.41 -3.98 -6.82
CA ASP A 469 17.29 -2.87 -5.86
C ASP A 469 15.92 -2.18 -5.89
N ASN A 470 15.19 -2.30 -7.01
CA ASN A 470 13.86 -1.74 -7.22
C ASN A 470 12.76 -2.80 -7.14
N VAL A 471 12.95 -3.83 -6.31
CA VAL A 471 12.00 -4.94 -6.21
C VAL A 471 10.63 -4.50 -5.70
N GLU A 472 9.58 -5.01 -6.35
CA GLU A 472 8.20 -4.85 -5.92
C GLU A 472 7.73 -6.04 -5.08
N THR A 473 6.96 -5.78 -4.03
CA THR A 473 6.32 -6.84 -3.25
C THR A 473 5.26 -7.56 -4.09
N TYR A 474 5.26 -8.89 -4.09
CA TYR A 474 4.24 -9.68 -4.76
C TYR A 474 2.91 -9.63 -3.99
N ASN A 475 1.86 -9.13 -4.65
CA ASN A 475 0.57 -8.79 -4.02
C ASN A 475 -0.64 -9.60 -4.55
N LYS A 476 -0.44 -10.54 -5.48
CA LYS A 476 -1.56 -11.35 -6.04
C LYS A 476 -1.85 -12.57 -5.17
N CYS A 477 -3.13 -12.97 -5.10
CA CYS A 477 -3.56 -14.28 -4.58
C CYS A 477 -4.63 -14.89 -5.49
N ILE A 478 -4.84 -16.21 -5.39
CA ILE A 478 -5.91 -16.89 -6.13
C ILE A 478 -7.26 -16.46 -5.54
N SER A 479 -8.08 -15.75 -6.33
CA SER A 479 -9.51 -15.69 -6.07
C SER A 479 -10.11 -17.05 -6.40
N ASN A 480 -10.77 -17.69 -5.44
CA ASN A 480 -11.54 -18.91 -5.70
C ASN A 480 -12.72 -18.57 -6.61
N THR A 481 -12.48 -18.51 -7.92
CA THR A 481 -13.54 -18.56 -8.92
C THR A 481 -14.03 -20.00 -8.98
N VAL A 482 -15.09 -20.30 -8.23
CA VAL A 482 -15.80 -21.58 -8.38
C VAL A 482 -16.37 -21.60 -9.79
N SER A 483 -15.71 -22.35 -10.66
CA SER A 483 -16.18 -22.66 -12.00
C SER A 483 -17.38 -23.61 -11.87
N SER A 484 -18.60 -23.08 -11.87
CA SER A 484 -19.80 -23.89 -12.09
C SER A 484 -20.00 -24.07 -13.59
N ASN A 485 -19.67 -25.27 -14.07
CA ASN A 485 -20.00 -25.76 -15.39
C ASN A 485 -21.51 -25.59 -15.67
N PHE A 486 -21.87 -24.63 -16.53
CA PHE A 486 -23.15 -24.65 -17.22
C PHE A 486 -22.94 -24.86 -18.71
N LYS A 487 -23.49 -25.99 -19.19
CA LYS A 487 -23.53 -26.38 -20.59
C LYS A 487 -24.25 -25.30 -21.40
N VAL A 488 -23.56 -24.75 -22.40
CA VAL A 488 -24.16 -23.94 -23.45
C VAL A 488 -24.91 -24.87 -24.40
N SER A 489 -26.23 -24.78 -24.43
CA SER A 489 -27.04 -25.22 -25.56
C SER A 489 -27.21 -24.03 -26.50
N GLU A 490 -26.67 -24.18 -27.71
CA GLU A 490 -26.85 -23.27 -28.84
C GLU A 490 -28.33 -22.99 -29.10
N ASN A 491 -28.66 -21.72 -29.31
CA ASN A 491 -29.61 -21.36 -30.36
C ASN A 491 -29.26 -19.98 -30.89
N SER A 492 -28.80 -20.00 -32.14
CA SER A 492 -28.65 -18.90 -33.07
C SER A 492 -29.86 -17.98 -33.15
N LYS A 493 -29.63 -16.68 -33.35
CA LYS A 493 -30.15 -15.96 -34.53
C LYS A 493 -29.45 -14.61 -34.70
N ASN A 494 -28.99 -14.41 -35.93
CA ASN A 494 -28.46 -13.18 -36.49
C ASN A 494 -29.51 -12.06 -36.46
N ASP A 495 -29.09 -10.81 -36.31
CA ASP A 495 -29.48 -9.79 -37.29
C ASP A 495 -28.53 -8.58 -37.32
N THR A 496 -28.13 -8.25 -38.54
CA THR A 496 -27.38 -7.08 -38.97
C THR A 496 -28.30 -5.86 -39.12
N GLN A 497 -27.86 -4.65 -38.75
CA GLN A 497 -27.63 -3.51 -39.68
C GLN A 497 -27.54 -2.11 -39.01
N LYS A 498 -26.47 -1.41 -39.44
CA LYS A 498 -26.32 0.00 -39.89
C LYS A 498 -26.71 1.20 -39.00
N VAL A 499 -25.65 1.98 -38.77
CA VAL A 499 -25.49 3.41 -38.45
C VAL A 499 -26.51 4.34 -39.11
N VAL A 500 -27.10 5.24 -38.30
CA VAL A 500 -27.53 6.59 -38.71
C VAL A 500 -27.20 7.58 -37.58
N VAL A 501 -26.49 8.65 -37.93
CA VAL A 501 -26.12 9.78 -37.06
C VAL A 501 -27.20 10.86 -37.17
N ASN A 502 -27.64 11.44 -36.03
CA ASN A 502 -28.11 12.84 -35.89
C ASN A 502 -28.36 13.23 -34.39
N PRO A 503 -28.42 14.54 -34.06
CA PRO A 503 -27.68 15.19 -32.95
C PRO A 503 -28.42 15.25 -31.59
N PRO A 504 -27.72 15.61 -30.49
CA PRO A 504 -28.27 15.54 -29.14
C PRO A 504 -29.12 16.77 -28.81
N ASN A 505 -30.36 16.55 -28.42
CA ASN A 505 -31.16 17.50 -27.65
C ASN A 505 -31.70 16.74 -26.44
N ASN A 506 -31.13 16.99 -25.26
CA ASN A 506 -31.86 17.10 -24.00
C ASN A 506 -30.92 17.62 -22.90
N ILE A 507 -31.14 18.88 -22.52
CA ILE A 507 -30.54 19.52 -21.36
C ILE A 507 -31.18 18.90 -20.12
N VAL A 508 -30.45 18.09 -19.37
CA VAL A 508 -30.87 17.61 -18.06
C VAL A 508 -30.72 18.76 -17.05
N ASN A 509 -31.83 19.27 -16.53
CA ASN A 509 -31.85 20.30 -15.49
C ASN A 509 -31.29 19.74 -14.16
N ASN A 510 -30.04 20.11 -13.82
CA ASN A 510 -29.32 19.64 -12.62
C ASN A 510 -30.03 19.88 -11.27
N LYS A 511 -31.06 20.75 -11.19
CA LYS A 511 -31.77 21.05 -9.94
C LYS A 511 -32.72 19.94 -9.47
N ASP A 512 -33.29 19.15 -10.39
CA ASP A 512 -34.26 18.11 -10.04
C ASP A 512 -33.56 16.81 -9.60
N SER A 513 -32.42 16.47 -10.21
CA SER A 513 -31.60 15.31 -9.82
C SER A 513 -31.13 15.38 -8.36
N TYR A 514 -30.76 16.56 -7.86
CA TYR A 514 -30.36 16.74 -6.46
C TYR A 514 -31.50 16.44 -5.48
N LYS A 515 -32.70 16.98 -5.73
CA LYS A 515 -33.89 16.73 -4.90
C LYS A 515 -34.31 15.26 -4.92
N ASN A 516 -34.20 14.62 -6.09
CA ASN A 516 -34.49 13.21 -6.26
C ASN A 516 -33.51 12.31 -5.48
N ARG A 517 -32.23 12.70 -5.36
CA ARG A 517 -31.26 12.01 -4.48
C ARG A 517 -31.59 12.16 -3.01
N GLU A 518 -31.97 13.36 -2.57
CA GLU A 518 -32.40 13.58 -1.18
C GLU A 518 -33.62 12.72 -0.83
N TYR A 519 -34.60 12.66 -1.75
CA TYR A 519 -35.78 11.80 -1.62
C TYR A 519 -35.40 10.31 -1.51
N LEU A 520 -34.51 9.82 -2.39
CA LEU A 520 -34.02 8.43 -2.36
C LEU A 520 -33.33 8.09 -1.05
N ASN A 521 -32.51 8.98 -0.50
CA ASN A 521 -31.83 8.74 0.76
C ASN A 521 -32.81 8.59 1.93
N LYS A 522 -33.83 9.45 2.00
CA LYS A 522 -34.91 9.34 3.00
C LYS A 522 -35.70 8.04 2.83
N LEU A 523 -36.03 7.67 1.59
CA LEU A 523 -36.74 6.44 1.27
C LEU A 523 -35.94 5.18 1.66
N ILE A 524 -34.65 5.13 1.33
CA ILE A 524 -33.75 4.02 1.68
C ILE A 524 -33.67 3.87 3.20
N GLY A 525 -33.55 4.97 3.94
CA GLY A 525 -33.59 4.96 5.41
C GLY A 525 -34.87 4.33 5.94
N TYR A 526 -36.03 4.82 5.50
CA TYR A 526 -37.33 4.26 5.90
C TYR A 526 -37.48 2.77 5.61
N LEU A 527 -37.07 2.31 4.41
CA LEU A 527 -37.16 0.90 4.03
C LEU A 527 -36.27 0.03 4.93
N ASN A 528 -35.07 0.50 5.27
CA ASN A 528 -34.12 -0.21 6.12
C ASN A 528 -34.59 -0.30 7.58
N ASP A 529 -35.21 0.76 8.09
CA ASP A 529 -35.76 0.81 9.45
C ASP A 529 -36.99 -0.09 9.59
N THR A 530 -37.85 -0.11 8.55
CA THR A 530 -39.08 -0.90 8.54
C THR A 530 -38.91 -2.32 7.99
N LYS A 531 -37.71 -2.66 7.48
CA LYS A 531 -37.40 -3.92 6.79
C LYS A 531 -38.39 -4.25 5.66
N LYS A 532 -38.86 -3.23 4.95
CA LYS A 532 -39.78 -3.38 3.81
C LYS A 532 -39.00 -3.36 2.49
N SER A 533 -39.47 -4.14 1.52
CA SER A 533 -39.00 -4.06 0.13
C SER A 533 -39.87 -3.08 -0.65
N LEU A 534 -39.25 -2.20 -1.45
CA LEU A 534 -39.99 -1.19 -2.22
C LEU A 534 -40.92 -1.80 -3.28
N ASP A 535 -40.47 -2.87 -3.91
CA ASP A 535 -41.17 -3.63 -4.94
C ASP A 535 -42.14 -4.70 -4.35
N ASN A 536 -42.08 -4.93 -3.04
CA ASN A 536 -42.83 -5.96 -2.31
C ASN A 536 -42.73 -7.38 -2.95
N GLY A 537 -41.60 -7.69 -3.59
CA GLY A 537 -41.37 -8.95 -4.29
C GLY A 537 -42.05 -9.07 -5.66
N ASN A 538 -42.55 -7.97 -6.21
CA ASN A 538 -43.14 -7.94 -7.55
C ASN A 538 -42.06 -7.62 -8.59
N TYR A 539 -41.68 -8.62 -9.38
CA TYR A 539 -40.65 -8.51 -10.42
C TYR A 539 -40.94 -7.42 -11.47
N ALA A 540 -42.22 -7.19 -11.81
CA ALA A 540 -42.61 -6.14 -12.75
C ALA A 540 -42.45 -4.74 -12.13
N ALA A 541 -42.70 -4.60 -10.82
CA ALA A 541 -42.42 -3.36 -10.09
C ALA A 541 -40.91 -3.11 -9.99
N TRP A 542 -40.13 -4.15 -9.75
CA TRP A 542 -38.67 -4.10 -9.70
C TRP A 542 -38.06 -3.62 -11.03
N GLY A 543 -38.55 -4.13 -12.17
CA GLY A 543 -38.16 -3.64 -13.50
C GLY A 543 -38.52 -2.16 -13.75
N LYS A 544 -39.68 -1.70 -13.28
CA LYS A 544 -40.09 -0.29 -13.39
C LYS A 544 -39.25 0.64 -12.51
N ILE A 545 -38.87 0.20 -11.31
CA ILE A 545 -37.95 0.95 -10.43
C ILE A 545 -36.56 1.05 -11.06
N CYS A 546 -36.07 -0.03 -11.68
CA CYS A 546 -34.82 -0.05 -12.43
C CYS A 546 -34.83 1.00 -13.57
N LEU A 547 -35.85 0.97 -14.43
CA LEU A 547 -36.00 1.92 -15.54
C LEU A 547 -36.10 3.37 -15.07
N ALA A 548 -36.81 3.64 -13.97
CA ALA A 548 -36.92 4.98 -13.40
C ALA A 548 -35.55 5.52 -12.92
N LEU A 549 -34.72 4.67 -12.32
CA LEU A 549 -33.37 5.04 -11.89
C LEU A 549 -32.40 5.23 -13.06
N ILE A 550 -32.50 4.41 -14.12
CA ILE A 550 -31.71 4.57 -15.34
C ILE A 550 -32.08 5.88 -16.04
N SER A 551 -33.39 6.16 -16.16
CA SER A 551 -33.92 7.39 -16.75
C SER A 551 -33.36 8.64 -16.05
N GLU A 552 -33.30 8.63 -14.71
CA GLU A 552 -32.88 9.78 -13.91
C GLU A 552 -31.35 9.89 -13.73
N PHE A 553 -30.64 8.76 -13.58
CA PHE A 553 -29.24 8.76 -13.12
C PHE A 553 -28.27 7.99 -14.03
N LYS A 554 -28.76 7.32 -15.09
CA LYS A 554 -27.96 6.46 -15.98
C LYS A 554 -27.11 5.49 -15.16
N GLU A 555 -25.81 5.34 -15.42
CA GLU A 555 -24.95 4.37 -14.71
C GLU A 555 -24.91 4.62 -13.18
N LYS A 556 -25.10 5.87 -12.74
CA LYS A 556 -25.08 6.25 -11.32
C LYS A 556 -26.32 5.74 -10.56
N GLY A 557 -27.36 5.29 -11.25
CA GLY A 557 -28.57 4.74 -10.62
C GLY A 557 -28.40 3.33 -10.06
N LEU A 558 -27.34 2.59 -10.45
CA LEU A 558 -27.06 1.23 -9.97
C LEU A 558 -26.96 1.17 -8.44
N TYR A 559 -26.27 2.16 -7.85
CA TYR A 559 -26.14 2.27 -6.41
C TYR A 559 -27.52 2.32 -5.72
N TYR A 560 -28.40 3.21 -6.18
CA TYR A 560 -29.73 3.34 -5.61
C TYR A 560 -30.59 2.10 -5.86
N PHE A 561 -30.42 1.42 -6.99
CA PHE A 561 -31.15 0.20 -7.30
C PHE A 561 -30.79 -0.94 -6.35
N LEU A 562 -29.49 -1.11 -6.04
CA LEU A 562 -29.04 -2.07 -5.04
C LEU A 562 -29.61 -1.75 -3.66
N MET A 563 -29.55 -0.49 -3.24
CA MET A 563 -30.03 -0.05 -1.93
C MET A 563 -31.55 -0.17 -1.77
N LEU A 564 -32.33 0.05 -2.83
CA LEU A 564 -33.78 -0.11 -2.79
C LEU A 564 -34.22 -1.58 -2.83
N SER A 565 -33.38 -2.47 -3.36
CA SER A 565 -33.66 -3.91 -3.52
C SER A 565 -33.22 -4.76 -2.33
N GLN A 566 -32.30 -4.25 -1.49
CA GLN A 566 -31.61 -5.06 -0.47
C GLN A 566 -32.49 -5.67 0.61
N ASN A 567 -33.68 -5.10 0.87
CA ASN A 567 -34.62 -5.59 1.88
C ASN A 567 -35.55 -6.69 1.35
N TYR A 568 -35.47 -7.04 0.05
CA TYR A 568 -36.16 -8.21 -0.49
C TYR A 568 -35.51 -9.50 0.03
N LYS A 569 -36.33 -10.47 0.47
CA LYS A 569 -35.83 -11.73 1.05
C LYS A 569 -34.94 -12.54 0.10
N GLY A 570 -35.14 -12.39 -1.21
CA GLY A 570 -34.35 -13.06 -2.26
C GLY A 570 -33.26 -12.17 -2.87
N PHE A 571 -32.85 -11.09 -2.22
CA PHE A 571 -31.86 -10.18 -2.77
C PHE A 571 -30.50 -10.87 -3.00
N ASN A 572 -30.02 -10.81 -4.23
CA ASN A 572 -28.67 -11.18 -4.64
C ASN A 572 -28.04 -9.98 -5.35
N LYS A 573 -26.87 -9.54 -4.85
CA LYS A 573 -26.17 -8.35 -5.35
C LYS A 573 -25.73 -8.51 -6.79
N ASP A 574 -25.22 -9.68 -7.16
CA ASP A 574 -24.69 -9.93 -8.50
C ASP A 574 -25.83 -10.01 -9.52
N GLU A 575 -26.91 -10.74 -9.20
CA GLU A 575 -28.11 -10.81 -10.04
C GLU A 575 -28.79 -9.44 -10.21
N THR A 576 -28.85 -8.64 -9.14
CA THR A 576 -29.40 -7.27 -9.20
C THR A 576 -28.54 -6.36 -10.07
N THR A 577 -27.22 -6.51 -10.01
CA THR A 577 -26.27 -5.75 -10.82
C THR A 577 -26.36 -6.11 -12.29
N GLU A 578 -26.40 -7.41 -12.61
CA GLU A 578 -26.59 -7.90 -13.97
C GLU A 578 -27.94 -7.46 -14.54
N PHE A 579 -29.01 -7.51 -13.74
CA PHE A 579 -30.33 -7.03 -14.13
C PHE A 579 -30.33 -5.54 -14.47
N TYR A 580 -29.67 -4.71 -13.65
CA TYR A 580 -29.56 -3.28 -13.91
C TYR A 580 -28.77 -2.98 -15.18
N ASN A 581 -27.60 -3.61 -15.35
CA ASN A 581 -26.74 -3.40 -16.52
C ASN A 581 -27.44 -3.82 -17.81
N LYS A 582 -28.16 -4.96 -17.79
CA LYS A 582 -28.96 -5.40 -18.95
C LYS A 582 -30.04 -4.39 -19.35
N TYR A 583 -30.69 -3.77 -18.37
CA TYR A 583 -31.70 -2.74 -18.63
C TYR A 583 -31.06 -1.42 -19.09
N LEU A 584 -29.87 -1.08 -18.58
CA LEU A 584 -29.10 0.09 -18.98
C LEU A 584 -28.62 -0.03 -20.43
N ASP A 585 -28.09 -1.20 -20.81
CA ASP A 585 -27.60 -1.48 -22.17
C ASP A 585 -28.72 -1.47 -23.22
N SER A 586 -29.95 -1.78 -22.83
CA SER A 586 -31.14 -1.78 -23.70
C SER A 586 -32.02 -0.54 -23.54
N TYR A 587 -31.60 0.44 -22.73
CA TYR A 587 -32.36 1.66 -22.46
C TYR A 587 -32.31 2.62 -23.65
N SER A 588 -33.47 3.13 -24.06
CA SER A 588 -33.60 4.26 -24.99
C SER A 588 -34.41 5.38 -24.34
N ASP A 589 -34.15 6.64 -24.72
CA ASP A 589 -34.76 7.82 -24.10
C ASP A 589 -36.27 7.97 -24.40
N ASN A 590 -36.88 7.05 -25.14
CA ASN A 590 -38.33 7.00 -25.46
C ASN A 590 -39.15 6.16 -24.47
N ASN A 591 -38.72 6.01 -23.22
CA ASN A 591 -39.40 5.20 -22.21
C ASN A 591 -40.35 6.05 -21.33
N ASP A 592 -41.61 5.60 -21.16
CA ASP A 592 -42.66 6.28 -20.36
C ASP A 592 -42.44 6.22 -18.83
N VAL A 593 -41.30 5.70 -18.36
CA VAL A 593 -41.00 5.48 -16.95
C VAL A 593 -40.09 6.58 -16.42
N THR A 594 -40.56 7.33 -15.42
CA THR A 594 -39.87 8.48 -14.82
C THR A 594 -39.65 8.29 -13.32
N PHE A 595 -38.91 9.19 -12.69
CA PHE A 595 -38.69 9.16 -11.23
C PHE A 595 -39.99 9.19 -10.41
N ALA A 596 -41.11 9.68 -10.97
CA ALA A 596 -42.43 9.62 -10.33
C ALA A 596 -42.87 8.18 -10.00
N THR A 597 -42.41 7.19 -10.76
CA THR A 597 -42.65 5.77 -10.49
C THR A 597 -42.08 5.33 -9.15
N ILE A 598 -40.89 5.83 -8.77
CA ILE A 598 -40.28 5.52 -7.47
C ILE A 598 -41.10 6.15 -6.34
N LYS A 599 -41.58 7.39 -6.52
CA LYS A 599 -42.46 8.05 -5.55
C LYS A 599 -43.78 7.30 -5.36
N HIS A 600 -44.35 6.79 -6.44
CA HIS A 600 -45.56 5.97 -6.39
C HIS A 600 -45.36 4.69 -5.56
N TYR A 601 -44.31 3.91 -5.82
CA TYR A 601 -44.02 2.71 -5.03
C TYR A 601 -43.69 3.02 -3.57
N ALA A 602 -43.02 4.15 -3.31
CA ALA A 602 -42.75 4.62 -1.96
C ALA A 602 -44.04 4.87 -1.15
N MET A 603 -45.04 5.51 -1.76
CA MET A 603 -46.35 5.71 -1.11
C MET A 603 -47.06 4.39 -0.81
N LEU A 604 -46.98 3.41 -1.71
CA LEU A 604 -47.61 2.09 -1.51
C LEU A 604 -47.03 1.33 -0.31
N VAL A 605 -45.73 1.51 -0.01
CA VAL A 605 -45.08 0.90 1.17
C VAL A 605 -45.20 1.76 2.43
N GLY A 606 -45.95 2.87 2.35
CA GLY A 606 -46.27 3.76 3.47
C GLY A 606 -45.25 4.86 3.74
N PHE A 607 -44.31 5.13 2.83
CA PHE A 607 -43.40 6.25 2.95
C PHE A 607 -44.14 7.56 2.67
N LYS A 608 -44.06 8.49 3.62
CA LYS A 608 -44.52 9.88 3.48
C LYS A 608 -43.29 10.77 3.62
N GLU A 609 -43.14 11.69 2.68
CA GLU A 609 -41.98 12.60 2.58
C GLU A 609 -41.86 13.54 3.78
#